data_AF-F2U669-F1
#
_entry.id   AF-F2U669-F1
#
_cell.length_a   1.000
_cell.length_b   1.000
_cell.length_c   1.000
_cell.angle_alpha   90.00
_cell.angle_beta   90.00
_cell.angle_gamma   90.00
#
_symmetry.space_group_name_H-M   'P 1'
#
loop_
_entity.id
_entity.type
_entity.pdbx_description
1 polymer ?
#
loop_
_entity_poly.entity_id
_entity_poly.type
_entity_poly.pdbx_seq_one_letter_code
_entity_poly.pdbx_strand_id
1 'polypeptide(L)'
;MTANEEELETLREAVKVRDELLDEMQRALAQKREETDELVEETRRIGEEQARILRLQLDEKHKQVELLQGMVNDMDSNTRLSSDLQGISGSEAQRERPFVDDFLLKVLAERDDLTDKLHDLHNELAETKAKLGTSELDKERLQVEMRMLSTRLQSHAPSPAGSVPSSPAGPAKPKRKRNGSASDEIIRQLNEKIFHLEKELEEHQRQGSRLKRKETQRLKEMERLKTEMDSLAKERATLLTDLRRTKDESTHLALVQTLEEQLKRHEQQRAQLERKLSSLQRENEESTGLIKHLQAKIVEFEQADAVKQAKDLQAKVGSLNDTILDRDNRIHELQQTCDSLREENAALALRVQGLEGDVKDKGAVEERLKAAETELELAQQGFKAAKDENEALSTKCNDLQEQCSQLQDTTATQEQQISEKDSDIAALMAEIEKLNEEADAHIAQKTELERLQALSKQRDKTLAEREAFCDQIVSRFKDEQKRRRALHNQLEH
;
A
#
# COMPACT_ATOMS: atom_id res chain seq x y z
N MET A 1 32.19 -87.16 -13.03
CA MET A 1 31.02 -86.69 -12.24
C MET A 1 31.19 -85.23 -11.83
N THR A 2 32.39 -84.80 -11.45
CA THR A 2 32.70 -83.41 -11.00
C THR A 2 32.27 -82.29 -11.95
N ALA A 3 32.36 -82.46 -13.27
CA ALA A 3 31.99 -81.41 -14.24
C ALA A 3 30.56 -80.86 -14.07
N ASN A 4 29.62 -81.70 -13.60
CA ASN A 4 28.24 -81.30 -13.35
C ASN A 4 28.09 -80.37 -12.12
N GLU A 5 29.06 -80.33 -11.22
CA GLU A 5 29.00 -79.52 -9.99
C GLU A 5 29.40 -78.06 -10.25
N GLU A 6 30.41 -77.84 -11.11
CA GLU A 6 30.82 -76.48 -11.55
C GLU A 6 29.74 -75.82 -12.43
N GLU A 7 29.07 -76.58 -13.30
CA GLU A 7 27.90 -76.11 -14.07
C GLU A 7 26.71 -75.77 -13.15
N LEU A 8 26.50 -76.51 -12.05
CA LEU A 8 25.44 -76.20 -11.09
C LEU A 8 25.75 -74.97 -10.24
N GLU A 9 27.00 -74.74 -9.85
CA GLU A 9 27.38 -73.57 -9.04
C GLU A 9 27.34 -72.27 -9.87
N THR A 10 27.84 -72.30 -11.11
CA THR A 10 27.73 -71.14 -12.02
C THR A 10 26.27 -70.80 -12.37
N LEU A 11 25.38 -71.80 -12.45
CA LEU A 11 23.93 -71.56 -12.57
C LEU A 11 23.30 -70.96 -11.30
N ARG A 12 23.80 -71.32 -10.09
CA ARG A 12 23.35 -70.70 -8.83
C ARG A 12 23.77 -69.23 -8.74
N GLU A 13 25.02 -68.92 -9.09
CA GLU A 13 25.51 -67.54 -9.15
C GLU A 13 24.72 -66.70 -10.16
N ALA A 14 24.46 -67.24 -11.36
CA ALA A 14 23.66 -66.56 -12.38
C ALA A 14 22.21 -66.30 -11.93
N VAL A 15 21.60 -67.23 -11.18
CA VAL A 15 20.27 -67.04 -10.56
C VAL A 15 20.32 -65.94 -9.48
N LYS A 16 21.33 -65.96 -8.61
CA LYS A 16 21.51 -64.96 -7.55
C LYS A 16 21.67 -63.55 -8.12
N VAL A 17 22.54 -63.37 -9.12
CA VAL A 17 22.75 -62.07 -9.78
C VAL A 17 21.49 -61.59 -10.52
N ARG A 18 20.73 -62.51 -11.15
CA ARG A 18 19.43 -62.17 -11.76
C ARG A 18 18.46 -61.64 -10.72
N ASP A 19 18.35 -62.29 -9.57
CA ASP A 19 17.36 -61.95 -8.54
C ASP A 19 17.75 -60.66 -7.80
N GLU A 20 19.04 -60.44 -7.54
CA GLU A 20 19.58 -59.17 -7.03
C GLU A 20 19.28 -57.99 -7.98
N LEU A 21 19.48 -58.18 -9.29
CA LEU A 21 19.17 -57.18 -10.32
C LEU A 21 17.66 -56.94 -10.46
N LEU A 22 16.84 -57.98 -10.27
CA LEU A 22 15.37 -57.87 -10.29
C LEU A 22 14.86 -57.05 -9.10
N ASP A 23 15.43 -57.26 -7.90
CA ASP A 23 15.16 -56.42 -6.73
C ASP A 23 15.64 -54.97 -6.90
N GLU A 24 16.74 -54.73 -7.61
CA GLU A 24 17.18 -53.37 -7.97
C GLU A 24 16.21 -52.70 -8.95
N MET A 25 15.76 -53.42 -9.98
CA MET A 25 14.73 -52.92 -10.90
C MET A 25 13.41 -52.61 -10.17
N GLN A 26 12.99 -53.44 -9.20
CA GLN A 26 11.80 -53.16 -8.39
C GLN A 26 11.98 -51.91 -7.51
N ARG A 27 13.14 -51.74 -6.86
CA ARG A 27 13.46 -50.54 -6.07
C ARG A 27 13.48 -49.27 -6.94
N ALA A 28 14.09 -49.32 -8.11
CA ALA A 28 14.11 -48.21 -9.07
C ALA A 28 12.69 -47.86 -9.59
N LEU A 29 11.85 -48.87 -9.85
CA LEU A 29 10.45 -48.67 -10.24
C LEU A 29 9.58 -48.12 -9.10
N ALA A 30 9.86 -48.47 -7.84
CA ALA A 30 9.19 -47.89 -6.68
C ALA A 30 9.55 -46.40 -6.52
N GLN A 31 10.84 -46.07 -6.53
CA GLN A 31 11.33 -44.68 -6.46
C GLN A 31 10.76 -43.82 -7.61
N LYS A 32 10.72 -44.35 -8.84
CA LYS A 32 10.15 -43.62 -9.99
C LYS A 32 8.64 -43.42 -9.92
N ARG A 33 7.91 -44.23 -9.14
CA ARG A 33 6.48 -43.95 -8.82
C ARG A 33 6.37 -42.83 -7.79
N GLU A 34 7.15 -42.89 -6.72
CA GLU A 34 7.19 -41.87 -5.68
C GLU A 34 7.53 -40.48 -6.27
N GLU A 35 8.57 -40.37 -7.09
CA GLU A 35 8.90 -39.16 -7.86
C GLU A 35 7.75 -38.67 -8.77
N THR A 36 6.96 -39.59 -9.35
CA THR A 36 5.82 -39.24 -10.22
C THR A 36 4.64 -38.72 -9.40
N ASP A 37 4.36 -39.36 -8.26
CA ASP A 37 3.28 -38.97 -7.35
C ASP A 37 3.59 -37.62 -6.66
N GLU A 38 4.86 -37.32 -6.36
CA GLU A 38 5.31 -36.00 -5.88
C GLU A 38 5.08 -34.90 -6.93
N LEU A 39 5.54 -35.11 -8.17
CA LEU A 39 5.34 -34.14 -9.28
C LEU A 39 3.85 -33.91 -9.60
N VAL A 40 3.03 -34.95 -9.45
CA VAL A 40 1.57 -34.87 -9.55
C VAL A 40 0.98 -33.96 -8.46
N GLU A 41 1.39 -34.14 -7.20
CA GLU A 41 0.90 -33.32 -6.09
C GLU A 41 1.41 -31.88 -6.15
N GLU A 42 2.65 -31.64 -6.61
CA GLU A 42 3.17 -30.30 -6.89
C GLU A 42 2.35 -29.62 -7.99
N THR A 43 2.11 -30.30 -9.12
CA THR A 43 1.27 -29.79 -10.21
C THR A 43 -0.15 -29.45 -9.72
N ARG A 44 -0.74 -30.28 -8.85
CA ARG A 44 -2.05 -30.02 -8.25
C ARG A 44 -2.05 -28.77 -7.35
N ARG A 45 -1.00 -28.57 -6.53
CA ARG A 45 -0.84 -27.39 -5.67
C ARG A 45 -0.67 -26.11 -6.50
N ILE A 46 0.13 -26.15 -7.57
CA ILE A 46 0.34 -25.01 -8.47
C ILE A 46 -0.99 -24.59 -9.12
N GLY A 47 -1.77 -25.54 -9.64
CA GLY A 47 -3.09 -25.26 -10.22
C GLY A 47 -4.10 -24.74 -9.18
N GLU A 48 -4.03 -25.20 -7.93
CA GLU A 48 -4.90 -24.71 -6.85
C GLU A 48 -4.56 -23.28 -6.41
N GLU A 49 -3.28 -22.92 -6.31
CA GLU A 49 -2.89 -21.54 -5.98
C GLU A 49 -3.11 -20.58 -7.16
N GLN A 50 -2.94 -21.02 -8.41
CA GLN A 50 -3.32 -20.24 -9.59
C GLN A 50 -4.83 -19.92 -9.61
N ALA A 51 -5.69 -20.91 -9.38
CA ALA A 51 -7.13 -20.71 -9.29
C ALA A 51 -7.51 -19.79 -8.10
N ARG A 52 -6.79 -19.87 -6.98
CA ARG A 52 -6.97 -18.97 -5.83
C ARG A 52 -6.60 -17.52 -6.17
N ILE A 53 -5.48 -17.28 -6.85
CA ILE A 53 -5.04 -15.95 -7.29
C ILE A 53 -6.07 -15.35 -8.26
N LEU A 54 -6.55 -16.12 -9.25
CA LEU A 54 -7.58 -15.68 -10.19
C LEU A 54 -8.90 -15.31 -9.49
N ARG A 55 -9.30 -16.05 -8.45
CA ARG A 55 -10.49 -15.71 -7.65
C ARG A 55 -10.31 -14.41 -6.85
N LEU A 56 -9.14 -14.19 -6.23
CA LEU A 56 -8.84 -12.94 -5.53
C LEU A 56 -8.86 -11.73 -6.48
N GLN A 57 -8.32 -11.88 -7.69
CA GLN A 57 -8.37 -10.86 -8.74
C GLN A 57 -9.81 -10.58 -9.20
N LEU A 58 -10.64 -11.63 -9.33
CA LEU A 58 -12.06 -11.49 -9.67
C LEU A 58 -12.84 -10.74 -8.58
N ASP A 59 -12.63 -11.09 -7.30
CA ASP A 59 -13.25 -10.41 -6.15
C ASP A 59 -12.83 -8.94 -6.05
N GLU A 60 -11.57 -8.62 -6.35
CA GLU A 60 -11.08 -7.23 -6.39
C GLU A 60 -11.71 -6.44 -7.53
N LYS A 61 -11.73 -7.01 -8.75
CA LYS A 61 -12.37 -6.39 -9.92
C LYS A 61 -13.87 -6.20 -9.71
N HIS A 62 -14.55 -7.11 -9.02
CA HIS A 62 -15.97 -6.95 -8.71
C HIS A 62 -16.22 -5.75 -7.77
N LYS A 63 -15.40 -5.58 -6.72
CA LYS A 63 -15.47 -4.41 -5.82
C LYS A 63 -15.14 -3.09 -6.53
N GLN A 64 -14.20 -3.10 -7.48
CA GLN A 64 -13.90 -1.93 -8.33
C GLN A 64 -15.13 -1.53 -9.17
N VAL A 65 -15.83 -2.51 -9.75
CA VAL A 65 -17.08 -2.29 -10.49
C VAL A 65 -18.21 -1.80 -9.58
N GLU A 66 -18.42 -2.40 -8.39
CA GLU A 66 -19.44 -1.96 -7.42
C GLU A 66 -19.23 -0.50 -6.99
N LEU A 67 -17.98 -0.12 -6.68
CA LEU A 67 -17.62 1.25 -6.28
C LEU A 67 -17.90 2.27 -7.38
N LEU A 68 -17.46 1.99 -8.61
CA LEU A 68 -17.65 2.89 -9.75
C LEU A 68 -19.14 2.99 -10.15
N GLN A 69 -19.89 1.89 -10.07
CA GLN A 69 -21.34 1.91 -10.30
C GLN A 69 -22.05 2.78 -9.25
N GLY A 70 -21.60 2.73 -7.99
CA GLY A 70 -22.07 3.64 -6.93
C GLY A 70 -21.82 5.11 -7.30
N MET A 71 -20.58 5.46 -7.65
CA MET A 71 -20.21 6.83 -8.07
C MET A 71 -21.05 7.33 -9.25
N VAL A 72 -21.24 6.50 -10.28
CA VAL A 72 -22.08 6.86 -11.44
C VAL A 72 -23.53 7.10 -11.01
N ASN A 73 -24.11 6.25 -10.15
CA ASN A 73 -25.47 6.43 -9.63
C ASN A 73 -25.64 7.72 -8.82
N ASP A 74 -24.64 8.09 -8.00
CA ASP A 74 -24.63 9.33 -7.22
C ASP A 74 -24.50 10.56 -8.12
N MET A 75 -23.66 10.51 -9.16
CA MET A 75 -23.52 11.59 -10.15
C MET A 75 -24.79 11.78 -10.99
N ASP A 76 -25.44 10.70 -11.39
CA ASP A 76 -26.74 10.75 -12.10
C ASP A 76 -27.84 11.32 -11.20
N SER A 77 -27.79 11.06 -9.89
CA SER A 77 -28.70 11.63 -8.88
C SER A 77 -28.46 13.13 -8.67
N ASN A 78 -27.19 13.55 -8.55
CA ASN A 78 -26.81 14.97 -8.47
C ASN A 78 -27.17 15.75 -9.76
N THR A 79 -27.01 15.13 -10.92
CA THR A 79 -27.39 15.71 -12.22
C THR A 79 -28.90 15.97 -12.31
N ARG A 80 -29.73 15.05 -11.79
CA ARG A 80 -31.19 15.24 -11.69
C ARG A 80 -31.55 16.39 -10.74
N LEU A 81 -30.99 16.41 -9.53
CA LEU A 81 -31.22 17.48 -8.56
C LEU A 81 -30.83 18.87 -9.11
N SER A 82 -29.73 18.95 -9.86
CA SER A 82 -29.29 20.19 -10.51
C SER A 82 -30.20 20.60 -11.69
N SER A 83 -30.75 19.63 -12.43
CA SER A 83 -31.77 19.87 -13.47
C SER A 83 -33.09 20.39 -12.86
N ASP A 84 -33.50 19.85 -11.71
CA ASP A 84 -34.67 20.34 -10.96
C ASP A 84 -34.45 21.79 -10.48
N LEU A 85 -33.24 22.14 -10.03
CA LEU A 85 -32.85 23.51 -9.65
C LEU A 85 -32.85 24.47 -10.86
N GLN A 86 -32.40 24.04 -12.05
CA GLN A 86 -32.52 24.84 -13.28
C GLN A 86 -33.99 25.17 -13.64
N GLY A 87 -34.95 24.39 -13.15
CA GLY A 87 -36.39 24.65 -13.29
C GLY A 87 -36.91 25.85 -12.49
N ILE A 88 -36.16 26.34 -11.49
CA ILE A 88 -36.60 27.43 -10.61
C ILE A 88 -36.42 28.79 -11.31
N SER A 89 -37.53 29.50 -11.53
CA SER A 89 -37.59 30.79 -12.22
C SER A 89 -37.43 32.00 -11.27
N GLY A 90 -36.22 32.19 -10.74
CA GLY A 90 -35.82 33.36 -9.94
C GLY A 90 -34.84 34.30 -10.66
N SER A 91 -34.82 35.58 -10.29
CA SER A 91 -33.87 36.57 -10.82
C SER A 91 -32.43 36.36 -10.36
N GLU A 92 -32.23 35.75 -9.19
CA GLU A 92 -30.91 35.33 -8.69
C GLU A 92 -30.42 34.07 -9.43
N ALA A 93 -31.31 33.09 -9.63
CA ALA A 93 -31.04 31.90 -10.45
C ALA A 93 -30.68 32.24 -11.92
N GLN A 94 -31.04 33.42 -12.43
CA GLN A 94 -30.56 33.89 -13.75
C GLN A 94 -29.10 34.36 -13.75
N ARG A 95 -28.53 34.76 -12.60
CA ARG A 95 -27.10 35.11 -12.49
C ARG A 95 -26.21 33.88 -12.32
N GLU A 96 -26.71 32.84 -11.64
CA GLU A 96 -25.93 31.66 -11.30
C GLU A 96 -25.95 30.56 -12.38
N ARG A 97 -26.94 30.58 -13.29
CA ARG A 97 -27.04 29.66 -14.44
C ARG A 97 -25.70 29.37 -15.15
N PRO A 98 -24.90 30.37 -15.60
CA PRO A 98 -23.65 30.07 -16.31
C PRO A 98 -22.62 29.28 -15.48
N PHE A 99 -22.66 29.40 -14.15
CA PHE A 99 -21.81 28.62 -13.24
C PHE A 99 -22.37 27.21 -13.03
N VAL A 100 -23.69 27.08 -12.86
CA VAL A 100 -24.38 25.78 -12.78
C VAL A 100 -24.21 24.97 -14.09
N ASP A 101 -24.26 25.63 -15.24
CA ASP A 101 -24.14 25.01 -16.55
C ASP A 101 -22.68 24.54 -16.83
N ASP A 102 -21.67 25.33 -16.46
CA ASP A 102 -20.25 24.94 -16.52
C ASP A 102 -19.90 23.82 -15.50
N PHE A 103 -20.50 23.84 -14.31
CA PHE A 103 -20.39 22.76 -13.34
C PHE A 103 -21.04 21.46 -13.86
N LEU A 104 -22.24 21.54 -14.44
CA LEU A 104 -22.93 20.40 -15.03
C LEU A 104 -22.16 19.81 -16.23
N LEU A 105 -21.56 20.64 -17.07
CA LEU A 105 -20.70 20.17 -18.17
C LEU A 105 -19.49 19.36 -17.66
N LYS A 106 -18.89 19.77 -16.53
CA LYS A 106 -17.79 19.03 -15.89
C LYS A 106 -18.26 17.72 -15.26
N VAL A 107 -19.36 17.75 -14.50
CA VAL A 107 -19.96 16.54 -13.89
C VAL A 107 -20.39 15.53 -14.96
N LEU A 108 -20.96 15.97 -16.08
CA LEU A 108 -21.31 15.09 -17.20
C LEU A 108 -20.08 14.50 -17.87
N ALA A 109 -19.04 15.31 -18.13
CA ALA A 109 -17.78 14.82 -18.68
C ALA A 109 -17.14 13.77 -17.76
N GLU A 110 -17.02 14.05 -16.46
CA GLU A 110 -16.48 13.12 -15.46
C GLU A 110 -17.31 11.83 -15.34
N ARG A 111 -18.65 11.91 -15.45
CA ARG A 111 -19.53 10.73 -15.47
C ARG A 111 -19.30 9.86 -16.69
N ASP A 112 -19.17 10.46 -17.88
CA ASP A 112 -18.93 9.72 -19.11
C ASP A 112 -17.54 9.07 -19.06
N ASP A 113 -16.53 9.79 -18.58
CA ASP A 113 -15.17 9.30 -18.29
C ASP A 113 -15.16 8.12 -17.29
N LEU A 114 -16.05 8.10 -16.30
CA LEU A 114 -16.23 6.98 -15.36
C LEU A 114 -17.04 5.82 -15.97
N THR A 115 -17.97 6.11 -16.88
CA THR A 115 -18.79 5.11 -17.57
C THR A 115 -17.95 4.26 -18.51
N ASP A 116 -17.02 4.87 -19.26
CA ASP A 116 -16.06 4.16 -20.11
C ASP A 116 -15.14 3.26 -19.26
N LYS A 117 -14.57 3.77 -18.16
CA LYS A 117 -13.75 2.97 -17.22
C LYS A 117 -14.54 1.78 -16.62
N LEU A 118 -15.82 1.97 -16.32
CA LEU A 118 -16.71 0.91 -15.84
C LEU A 118 -17.00 -0.14 -16.93
N HIS A 119 -17.04 0.27 -18.20
CA HIS A 119 -17.20 -0.62 -19.35
C HIS A 119 -15.93 -1.47 -19.58
N ASP A 120 -14.74 -0.86 -19.53
CA ASP A 120 -13.46 -1.55 -19.60
C ASP A 120 -13.29 -2.57 -18.47
N LEU A 121 -13.62 -2.19 -17.23
CA LEU A 121 -13.58 -3.11 -16.09
C LEU A 121 -14.58 -4.27 -16.20
N HIS A 122 -15.74 -4.07 -16.84
CA HIS A 122 -16.64 -5.19 -17.17
C HIS A 122 -16.04 -6.15 -18.19
N ASN A 123 -15.30 -5.65 -19.18
CA ASN A 123 -14.59 -6.47 -20.16
C ASN A 123 -13.44 -7.25 -19.52
N GLU A 124 -12.65 -6.62 -18.64
CA GLU A 124 -11.62 -7.30 -17.83
C GLU A 124 -12.23 -8.36 -16.88
N LEU A 125 -13.37 -8.06 -16.24
CA LEU A 125 -14.09 -9.00 -15.37
C LEU A 125 -14.63 -10.20 -16.17
N ALA A 126 -15.09 -9.99 -17.40
CA ALA A 126 -15.50 -11.07 -18.29
C ALA A 126 -14.32 -11.94 -18.75
N GLU A 127 -13.18 -11.33 -19.08
CA GLU A 127 -11.98 -12.06 -19.52
C GLU A 127 -11.33 -12.85 -18.38
N THR A 128 -11.23 -12.27 -17.17
CA THR A 128 -10.74 -12.97 -15.97
C THR A 128 -11.65 -14.12 -15.55
N LYS A 129 -12.98 -13.94 -15.63
CA LYS A 129 -13.96 -15.00 -15.42
C LYS A 129 -13.85 -16.13 -16.46
N ALA A 130 -13.56 -15.81 -17.72
CA ALA A 130 -13.29 -16.81 -18.75
C ALA A 130 -12.00 -17.60 -18.46
N LYS A 131 -10.91 -16.92 -18.08
CA LYS A 131 -9.63 -17.54 -17.68
C LYS A 131 -9.78 -18.48 -16.48
N LEU A 132 -10.56 -18.09 -15.47
CA LEU A 132 -10.92 -18.95 -14.34
C LEU A 132 -11.70 -20.18 -14.79
N GLY A 133 -12.71 -20.01 -15.65
CA GLY A 133 -13.49 -21.13 -16.21
C GLY A 133 -12.65 -22.14 -16.98
N THR A 134 -11.67 -21.70 -17.77
CA THR A 134 -10.70 -22.61 -18.42
C THR A 134 -9.80 -23.32 -17.43
N SER A 135 -9.32 -22.63 -16.38
CA SER A 135 -8.47 -23.22 -15.34
C SER A 135 -9.20 -24.32 -14.54
N GLU A 136 -10.48 -24.11 -14.24
CA GLU A 136 -11.31 -25.12 -13.55
C GLU A 136 -11.60 -26.34 -14.45
N LEU A 137 -11.82 -26.15 -15.75
CA LEU A 137 -11.96 -27.25 -16.72
C LEU A 137 -10.66 -28.06 -16.91
N ASP A 138 -9.50 -27.41 -16.97
CA ASP A 138 -8.21 -28.12 -17.03
C ASP A 138 -7.91 -28.88 -15.72
N LYS A 139 -8.38 -28.37 -14.56
CA LYS A 139 -8.33 -29.11 -13.29
C LYS A 139 -9.17 -30.39 -13.31
N GLU A 140 -10.39 -30.34 -13.85
CA GLU A 140 -11.22 -31.55 -14.02
C GLU A 140 -10.57 -32.54 -14.99
N ARG A 141 -10.04 -32.05 -16.11
CA ARG A 141 -9.35 -32.86 -17.12
C ARG A 141 -8.14 -33.60 -16.53
N LEU A 142 -7.29 -32.91 -15.77
CA LEU A 142 -6.16 -33.52 -15.05
C LEU A 142 -6.64 -34.61 -14.06
N GLN A 143 -7.74 -34.39 -13.33
CA GLN A 143 -8.31 -35.43 -12.44
C GLN A 143 -8.82 -36.67 -13.20
N VAL A 144 -9.30 -36.53 -14.43
CA VAL A 144 -9.73 -37.68 -15.25
C VAL A 144 -8.51 -38.45 -15.77
N GLU A 145 -7.49 -37.75 -16.26
CA GLU A 145 -6.26 -38.35 -16.80
C GLU A 145 -5.49 -39.12 -15.71
N MET A 146 -5.39 -38.56 -14.50
CA MET A 146 -4.91 -39.20 -13.27
C MET A 146 -5.58 -40.57 -13.00
N ARG A 147 -6.92 -40.64 -13.06
CA ARG A 147 -7.67 -41.89 -12.82
C ARG A 147 -7.40 -42.95 -13.90
N MET A 148 -7.17 -42.54 -15.14
CA MET A 148 -6.82 -43.45 -16.24
C MET A 148 -5.38 -44.00 -16.14
N LEU A 149 -4.44 -43.23 -15.58
CA LEU A 149 -3.08 -43.71 -15.31
C LEU A 149 -3.06 -44.72 -14.15
N SER A 150 -3.75 -44.40 -13.05
CA SER A 150 -3.82 -45.28 -11.86
C SER A 150 -4.42 -46.65 -12.18
N THR A 151 -5.47 -46.71 -13.01
CA THR A 151 -6.11 -47.97 -13.42
C THR A 151 -5.29 -48.84 -14.37
N ARG A 152 -4.27 -48.29 -15.06
CA ARG A 152 -3.40 -49.04 -15.98
C ARG A 152 -2.25 -49.79 -15.29
N LEU A 153 -2.02 -49.58 -14.00
CA LEU A 153 -0.86 -50.12 -13.27
C LEU A 153 -1.15 -51.36 -12.41
N GLN A 154 -2.38 -51.91 -12.43
CA GLN A 154 -2.82 -52.97 -11.50
C GLN A 154 -2.98 -54.39 -12.12
N SER A 155 -2.59 -54.63 -13.38
CA SER A 155 -3.01 -55.85 -14.11
C SER A 155 -1.90 -56.72 -14.74
N HIS A 156 -0.96 -57.27 -13.96
CA HIS A 156 -0.13 -58.44 -14.38
C HIS A 156 0.54 -59.21 -13.20
N ALA A 157 0.32 -60.52 -13.08
CA ALA A 157 1.09 -61.49 -12.24
C ALA A 157 0.82 -62.99 -12.62
N PRO A 158 1.82 -63.91 -12.66
CA PRO A 158 1.65 -65.36 -13.02
C PRO A 158 2.10 -66.41 -11.93
N SER A 159 2.02 -67.75 -12.19
CA SER A 159 2.27 -68.88 -11.23
C SER A 159 2.65 -70.29 -11.88
N PRO A 160 3.25 -71.36 -11.22
CA PRO A 160 4.08 -72.45 -11.88
C PRO A 160 4.05 -74.03 -11.52
N ALA A 161 4.56 -74.96 -12.43
CA ALA A 161 5.41 -76.26 -12.29
C ALA A 161 4.99 -77.84 -12.40
N GLY A 162 5.75 -78.80 -13.12
CA GLY A 162 5.88 -80.36 -12.96
C GLY A 162 6.24 -81.50 -14.12
N SER A 163 6.84 -82.74 -13.82
CA SER A 163 6.77 -84.21 -14.40
C SER A 163 7.73 -85.03 -15.46
N VAL A 164 8.01 -86.42 -15.36
CA VAL A 164 8.73 -87.49 -16.29
C VAL A 164 8.53 -89.08 -15.91
N PRO A 165 9.18 -90.29 -16.28
CA PRO A 165 9.99 -91.07 -17.38
C PRO A 165 9.76 -92.70 -17.64
N SER A 166 10.62 -93.59 -18.33
CA SER A 166 10.44 -95.14 -18.61
C SER A 166 11.64 -96.13 -19.15
N SER A 167 11.54 -97.54 -19.34
CA SER A 167 12.63 -98.56 -19.86
C SER A 167 12.35 -100.16 -20.23
N PRO A 168 13.31 -101.07 -20.76
CA PRO A 168 13.23 -102.50 -21.42
C PRO A 168 14.19 -103.73 -20.91
N ALA A 169 14.59 -105.01 -21.40
CA ALA A 169 14.50 -106.18 -22.45
C ALA A 169 15.27 -107.56 -21.97
N GLY A 170 15.61 -108.81 -22.52
CA GLY A 170 15.61 -109.75 -23.77
C GLY A 170 16.29 -111.26 -23.66
N PRO A 171 16.35 -112.27 -24.66
CA PRO A 171 16.58 -113.80 -24.49
C PRO A 171 17.43 -114.81 -25.50
N ALA A 172 17.46 -116.21 -25.31
CA ALA A 172 17.68 -117.47 -26.25
C ALA A 172 19.01 -118.42 -26.41
N LYS A 173 18.98 -119.78 -26.84
CA LYS A 173 20.14 -120.80 -27.21
C LYS A 173 19.93 -122.37 -27.72
N PRO A 174 20.92 -123.18 -28.34
CA PRO A 174 20.81 -124.48 -29.19
C PRO A 174 21.54 -125.90 -28.85
N LYS A 175 21.63 -127.01 -29.72
CA LYS A 175 22.03 -128.51 -29.49
C LYS A 175 22.57 -129.46 -30.73
N ARG A 176 23.16 -130.73 -30.60
CA ARG A 176 23.66 -131.75 -31.71
C ARG A 176 24.14 -133.30 -31.43
N LYS A 177 24.34 -134.29 -32.41
CA LYS A 177 24.79 -135.79 -32.31
C LYS A 177 25.57 -136.53 -33.54
N ARG A 178 26.05 -137.86 -33.49
CA ARG A 178 26.82 -138.73 -34.55
C ARG A 178 26.75 -140.35 -34.48
N ASN A 179 27.36 -141.21 -35.39
CA ASN A 179 27.40 -142.77 -35.46
C ASN A 179 28.53 -143.53 -36.35
N GLY A 180 28.67 -144.91 -36.44
CA GLY A 180 29.63 -145.72 -37.34
C GLY A 180 29.68 -147.33 -37.33
N SER A 181 30.47 -148.07 -38.21
CA SER A 181 30.66 -149.60 -38.40
C SER A 181 31.90 -150.01 -39.35
N ALA A 182 32.36 -151.22 -39.89
CA ALA A 182 32.15 -152.74 -39.98
C ALA A 182 33.39 -153.58 -40.61
N SER A 183 33.40 -154.95 -40.85
CA SER A 183 34.47 -155.88 -41.51
C SER A 183 33.94 -157.30 -42.01
N ASP A 184 34.55 -158.46 -42.50
CA ASP A 184 35.93 -159.13 -42.66
C ASP A 184 36.00 -160.46 -43.60
N GLU A 185 37.07 -161.36 -43.59
CA GLU A 185 37.28 -162.84 -44.07
C GLU A 185 37.94 -163.31 -45.46
N ILE A 186 38.83 -164.40 -45.52
CA ILE A 186 39.27 -165.27 -46.73
C ILE A 186 40.19 -166.58 -46.52
N ILE A 187 40.28 -167.60 -47.46
CA ILE A 187 41.09 -168.91 -47.39
C ILE A 187 41.63 -169.62 -48.73
N ARG A 188 42.30 -170.85 -48.70
CA ARG A 188 42.40 -172.04 -49.70
C ARG A 188 43.62 -173.07 -49.79
N GLN A 189 44.36 -173.30 -50.94
CA GLN A 189 45.40 -174.33 -51.30
C GLN A 189 46.67 -174.30 -50.43
N LEU A 190 46.42 -174.45 -49.14
CA LEU A 190 47.26 -173.90 -48.10
C LEU A 190 48.59 -174.62 -47.85
N ASN A 191 48.83 -175.86 -48.32
CA ASN A 191 50.06 -176.59 -47.94
C ASN A 191 51.28 -176.32 -48.84
N GLU A 192 51.14 -176.31 -50.17
CA GLU A 192 52.21 -175.80 -51.05
C GLU A 192 52.33 -174.28 -50.97
N LYS A 193 51.19 -173.60 -50.73
CA LYS A 193 51.24 -172.24 -50.18
C LYS A 193 52.05 -172.22 -48.89
N ILE A 194 51.88 -173.11 -47.90
CA ILE A 194 52.61 -173.04 -46.62
C ILE A 194 54.12 -173.02 -46.83
N PHE A 195 54.73 -173.83 -47.70
CA PHE A 195 56.19 -173.72 -47.89
C PHE A 195 56.63 -172.43 -48.60
N HIS A 196 55.87 -171.94 -49.59
CA HIS A 196 56.14 -170.63 -50.20
C HIS A 196 55.85 -169.46 -49.23
N LEU A 197 54.75 -169.53 -48.49
CA LEU A 197 54.32 -168.64 -47.42
C LEU A 197 55.29 -168.70 -46.23
N GLU A 198 55.99 -169.80 -45.95
CA GLU A 198 57.01 -169.89 -44.90
C GLU A 198 58.26 -169.11 -45.32
N LYS A 199 58.65 -169.22 -46.59
CA LYS A 199 59.74 -168.44 -47.18
C LYS A 199 59.35 -166.97 -47.35
N GLU A 200 58.14 -166.68 -47.79
CA GLU A 200 57.56 -165.33 -47.81
C GLU A 200 57.32 -164.81 -46.39
N LEU A 201 57.08 -165.66 -45.38
CA LEU A 201 56.97 -165.28 -43.97
C LEU A 201 58.35 -164.98 -43.38
N GLU A 202 59.42 -165.72 -43.74
CA GLU A 202 60.80 -165.28 -43.46
C GLU A 202 61.10 -163.93 -44.11
N GLU A 203 60.76 -163.76 -45.40
CA GLU A 203 60.97 -162.51 -46.14
C GLU A 203 60.15 -161.37 -45.52
N HIS A 204 58.88 -161.60 -45.16
CA HIS A 204 57.99 -160.66 -44.49
C HIS A 204 58.34 -160.46 -42.99
N GLN A 205 59.00 -161.39 -42.32
CA GLN A 205 59.57 -161.19 -40.99
C GLN A 205 60.84 -160.34 -41.08
N ARG A 206 61.66 -160.51 -42.12
CA ARG A 206 62.84 -159.66 -42.40
C ARG A 206 62.41 -158.26 -42.84
N GLN A 207 61.43 -158.13 -43.73
CA GLN A 207 60.78 -156.87 -44.11
C GLN A 207 60.08 -156.24 -42.91
N GLY A 208 59.31 -157.01 -42.13
CA GLY A 208 58.62 -156.57 -40.92
C GLY A 208 59.60 -156.10 -39.83
N SER A 209 60.77 -156.73 -39.72
CA SER A 209 61.86 -156.26 -38.85
C SER A 209 62.50 -154.97 -39.35
N ARG A 210 62.67 -154.83 -40.68
CA ARG A 210 63.12 -153.57 -41.32
C ARG A 210 62.08 -152.46 -41.16
N LEU A 211 60.79 -152.78 -41.25
CA LEU A 211 59.67 -151.87 -41.05
C LEU A 211 59.57 -151.45 -39.58
N LYS A 212 59.57 -152.37 -38.62
CA LYS A 212 59.63 -152.06 -37.18
C LYS A 212 60.83 -151.18 -36.80
N ARG A 213 61.99 -151.35 -37.45
CA ARG A 213 63.15 -150.44 -37.29
C ARG A 213 62.88 -149.05 -37.88
N LYS A 214 62.31 -148.94 -39.09
CA LYS A 214 61.90 -147.65 -39.68
C LYS A 214 60.78 -146.96 -38.88
N GLU A 215 59.88 -147.74 -38.28
CA GLU A 215 58.76 -147.29 -37.48
C GLU A 215 59.23 -146.78 -36.10
N THR A 216 60.09 -147.52 -35.41
CA THR A 216 60.74 -147.01 -34.18
C THR A 216 61.68 -145.82 -34.44
N GLN A 217 62.29 -145.72 -35.62
CA GLN A 217 63.05 -144.53 -36.02
C GLN A 217 62.11 -143.33 -36.24
N ARG A 218 61.00 -143.51 -36.97
CA ARG A 218 59.96 -142.49 -37.16
C ARG A 218 59.26 -142.07 -35.87
N LEU A 219 59.07 -142.98 -34.92
CA LEU A 219 58.56 -142.68 -33.58
C LEU A 219 59.52 -141.75 -32.83
N LYS A 220 60.82 -142.08 -32.79
CA LYS A 220 61.84 -141.20 -32.17
C LYS A 220 61.97 -139.84 -32.85
N GLU A 221 61.77 -139.79 -34.16
CA GLU A 221 61.74 -138.56 -34.94
C GLU A 221 60.48 -137.73 -34.66
N MET A 222 59.31 -138.37 -34.57
CA MET A 222 58.06 -137.74 -34.14
C MET A 222 58.10 -137.24 -32.69
N GLU A 223 58.73 -137.99 -31.78
CA GLU A 223 58.94 -137.58 -30.38
C GLU A 223 59.84 -136.34 -30.29
N ARG A 224 60.94 -136.29 -31.07
CA ARG A 224 61.80 -135.11 -31.18
C ARG A 224 61.06 -133.89 -31.73
N LEU A 225 60.42 -134.04 -32.89
CA LEU A 225 59.61 -132.99 -33.51
C LEU A 225 58.49 -132.50 -32.59
N LYS A 226 57.89 -133.40 -31.78
CA LYS A 226 56.94 -133.02 -30.75
C LYS A 226 57.59 -132.20 -29.64
N THR A 227 58.75 -132.61 -29.12
CA THR A 227 59.46 -131.81 -28.10
C THR A 227 59.93 -130.44 -28.62
N GLU A 228 60.28 -130.35 -29.90
CA GLU A 228 60.60 -129.08 -30.59
C GLU A 228 59.35 -128.22 -30.78
N MET A 229 58.20 -128.80 -31.16
CA MET A 229 56.93 -128.09 -31.17
C MET A 229 56.51 -127.60 -29.78
N ASP A 230 56.69 -128.42 -28.74
CA ASP A 230 56.37 -128.08 -27.35
C ASP A 230 57.32 -127.01 -26.77
N SER A 231 58.56 -126.87 -27.28
CA SER A 231 59.46 -125.78 -26.92
C SER A 231 59.13 -124.49 -27.68
N LEU A 232 58.93 -124.55 -28.99
CA LEU A 232 58.52 -123.41 -29.83
C LEU A 232 57.15 -122.85 -29.42
N ALA A 233 56.23 -123.71 -28.95
CA ALA A 233 54.95 -123.27 -28.40
C ALA A 233 55.10 -122.47 -27.10
N LYS A 234 56.07 -122.81 -26.24
CA LYS A 234 56.40 -122.05 -25.02
C LYS A 234 57.08 -120.73 -25.37
N GLU A 235 58.07 -120.75 -26.25
CA GLU A 235 58.80 -119.56 -26.71
C GLU A 235 57.85 -118.54 -27.36
N ARG A 236 56.94 -119.00 -28.21
CA ARG A 236 55.87 -118.18 -28.78
C ARG A 236 54.91 -117.63 -27.73
N ALA A 237 54.63 -118.38 -26.65
CA ALA A 237 53.78 -117.89 -25.57
C ALA A 237 54.46 -116.77 -24.77
N THR A 238 55.76 -116.90 -24.45
CA THR A 238 56.54 -115.83 -23.80
C THR A 238 56.64 -114.58 -24.66
N LEU A 239 56.96 -114.71 -25.94
CA LEU A 239 57.01 -113.57 -26.87
C LEU A 239 55.65 -112.87 -27.01
N LEU A 240 54.52 -113.60 -26.91
CA LEU A 240 53.18 -113.02 -26.91
C LEU A 240 52.81 -112.33 -25.59
N THR A 241 53.39 -112.70 -24.45
CA THR A 241 53.24 -111.93 -23.20
C THR A 241 54.10 -110.66 -23.22
N ASP A 242 55.33 -110.73 -23.74
CA ASP A 242 56.24 -109.58 -23.80
C ASP A 242 55.75 -108.52 -24.80
N LEU A 243 55.21 -108.95 -25.94
CA LEU A 243 54.60 -108.07 -26.96
C LEU A 243 53.26 -107.47 -26.52
N ARG A 244 52.57 -108.06 -25.52
CA ARG A 244 51.43 -107.40 -24.86
C ARG A 244 51.92 -106.36 -23.87
N ARG A 245 52.83 -106.74 -22.97
CA ARG A 245 53.40 -105.86 -21.95
C ARG A 245 53.96 -104.56 -22.55
N THR A 246 54.81 -104.67 -23.58
CA THR A 246 55.40 -103.51 -24.27
C THR A 246 54.36 -102.65 -25.00
N LYS A 247 53.28 -103.24 -25.51
CA LYS A 247 52.16 -102.50 -26.10
C LYS A 247 51.40 -101.71 -25.02
N ASP A 248 51.11 -102.32 -23.89
CA ASP A 248 50.36 -101.69 -22.80
C ASP A 248 51.18 -100.54 -22.18
N GLU A 249 52.48 -100.77 -21.92
CA GLU A 249 53.46 -99.75 -21.50
C GLU A 249 53.52 -98.56 -22.48
N SER A 250 53.45 -98.80 -23.79
CA SER A 250 53.38 -97.73 -24.81
C SER A 250 52.09 -96.89 -24.75
N THR A 251 50.96 -97.45 -24.29
CA THR A 251 49.70 -96.68 -24.18
C THR A 251 49.66 -95.80 -22.93
N HIS A 252 50.27 -96.25 -21.83
CA HIS A 252 50.38 -95.46 -20.61
C HIS A 252 51.25 -94.21 -20.80
N LEU A 253 52.33 -94.29 -21.58
CA LEU A 253 53.23 -93.16 -21.82
C LEU A 253 52.53 -91.96 -22.50
N ALA A 254 51.69 -92.22 -23.50
CA ALA A 254 50.93 -91.19 -24.20
C ALA A 254 49.86 -90.52 -23.32
N LEU A 255 49.25 -91.28 -22.41
CA LEU A 255 48.32 -90.75 -21.41
C LEU A 255 49.03 -89.85 -20.40
N VAL A 256 50.21 -90.25 -19.90
CA VAL A 256 51.03 -89.43 -19.00
C VAL A 256 51.39 -88.10 -19.64
N GLN A 257 51.90 -88.09 -20.88
CA GLN A 257 52.21 -86.84 -21.60
C GLN A 257 50.99 -85.92 -21.75
N THR A 258 49.82 -86.49 -22.04
CA THR A 258 48.56 -85.72 -22.15
C THR A 258 48.17 -85.09 -20.81
N LEU A 259 48.33 -85.81 -19.69
CA LEU A 259 48.04 -85.33 -18.33
C LEU A 259 49.07 -84.30 -17.87
N GLU A 260 50.36 -84.46 -18.21
CA GLU A 260 51.42 -83.48 -17.93
C GLU A 260 51.15 -82.15 -18.65
N GLU A 261 50.71 -82.18 -19.91
CA GLU A 261 50.30 -80.95 -20.60
C GLU A 261 49.05 -80.31 -19.99
N GLN A 262 48.06 -81.10 -19.55
CA GLN A 262 46.87 -80.58 -18.86
C GLN A 262 47.22 -79.94 -17.52
N LEU A 263 48.05 -80.60 -16.71
CA LEU A 263 48.58 -80.05 -15.45
C LEU A 263 49.27 -78.71 -15.71
N LYS A 264 50.18 -78.66 -16.69
CA LYS A 264 50.94 -77.44 -17.04
C LYS A 264 50.06 -76.30 -17.55
N ARG A 265 48.95 -76.59 -18.23
CA ARG A 265 47.92 -75.60 -18.61
C ARG A 265 47.19 -75.07 -17.38
N HIS A 266 46.79 -75.94 -16.45
CA HIS A 266 46.11 -75.52 -15.22
C HIS A 266 47.03 -74.75 -14.26
N GLU A 267 48.32 -75.10 -14.15
CA GLU A 267 49.32 -74.32 -13.40
C GLU A 267 49.46 -72.89 -13.98
N GLN A 268 49.48 -72.75 -15.30
CA GLN A 268 49.53 -71.45 -15.96
C GLN A 268 48.24 -70.64 -15.75
N GLN A 269 47.07 -71.27 -15.80
CA GLN A 269 45.79 -70.63 -15.47
C GLN A 269 45.77 -70.16 -14.01
N ARG A 270 46.16 -71.03 -13.06
CA ARG A 270 46.26 -70.69 -11.64
C ARG A 270 47.19 -69.49 -11.41
N ALA A 271 48.38 -69.50 -12.00
CA ALA A 271 49.33 -68.39 -11.88
C ALA A 271 48.82 -67.07 -12.50
N GLN A 272 47.89 -67.12 -13.47
CA GLN A 272 47.20 -65.91 -13.97
C GLN A 272 46.10 -65.45 -13.03
N LEU A 273 45.34 -66.37 -12.42
CA LEU A 273 44.29 -66.05 -11.45
C LEU A 273 44.86 -65.47 -10.16
N GLU A 274 45.96 -66.03 -9.63
CA GLU A 274 46.66 -65.50 -8.45
C GLU A 274 47.13 -64.05 -8.69
N ARG A 275 47.67 -63.74 -9.88
CA ARG A 275 48.06 -62.36 -10.26
C ARG A 275 46.87 -61.41 -10.35
N LYS A 276 45.75 -61.85 -10.93
CA LYS A 276 44.51 -61.05 -10.97
C LYS A 276 43.98 -60.75 -9.56
N LEU A 277 43.97 -61.76 -8.70
CA LEU A 277 43.51 -61.64 -7.31
C LEU A 277 44.37 -60.66 -6.52
N SER A 278 45.70 -60.73 -6.64
CA SER A 278 46.60 -59.73 -6.02
C SER A 278 46.48 -58.31 -6.61
N SER A 279 46.02 -58.17 -7.86
CA SER A 279 45.72 -56.85 -8.44
C SER A 279 44.47 -56.25 -7.83
N LEU A 280 43.37 -57.03 -7.78
CA LEU A 280 42.09 -56.61 -7.20
C LEU A 280 42.18 -56.33 -5.70
N GLN A 281 43.06 -57.04 -4.98
CA GLN A 281 43.35 -56.74 -3.57
C GLN A 281 43.92 -55.32 -3.40
N ARG A 282 44.91 -54.92 -4.21
CA ARG A 282 45.49 -53.58 -4.16
C ARG A 282 44.49 -52.49 -4.55
N GLU A 283 43.72 -52.73 -5.61
CA GLU A 283 42.69 -51.80 -6.09
C GLU A 283 41.60 -51.57 -5.01
N ASN A 284 41.28 -52.59 -4.22
CA ASN A 284 40.38 -52.50 -3.07
C ASN A 284 41.03 -51.79 -1.85
N GLU A 285 42.32 -52.03 -1.58
CA GLU A 285 43.09 -51.31 -0.55
C GLU A 285 43.20 -49.80 -0.88
N GLU A 286 43.49 -49.46 -2.14
CA GLU A 286 43.53 -48.08 -2.65
C GLU A 286 42.14 -47.42 -2.57
N SER A 287 41.09 -48.12 -3.00
CA SER A 287 39.69 -47.64 -2.88
C SER A 287 39.30 -47.40 -1.41
N THR A 288 39.69 -48.31 -0.51
CA THR A 288 39.46 -48.17 0.95
C THR A 288 40.22 -46.98 1.52
N GLY A 289 41.44 -46.70 1.02
CA GLY A 289 42.21 -45.50 1.37
C GLY A 289 41.53 -44.21 0.90
N LEU A 290 41.03 -44.19 -0.33
CA LEU A 290 40.31 -43.05 -0.89
C LEU A 290 39.01 -42.76 -0.13
N ILE A 291 38.22 -43.79 0.21
CA ILE A 291 36.99 -43.64 1.01
C ILE A 291 37.30 -43.00 2.37
N LYS A 292 38.35 -43.45 3.07
CA LYS A 292 38.77 -42.86 4.36
C LYS A 292 39.22 -41.40 4.21
N HIS A 293 39.92 -41.06 3.14
CA HIS A 293 40.34 -39.68 2.86
C HIS A 293 39.15 -38.76 2.55
N LEU A 294 38.15 -39.26 1.80
CA LEU A 294 36.92 -38.52 1.51
C LEU A 294 36.06 -38.34 2.77
N GLN A 295 35.94 -39.37 3.62
CA GLN A 295 35.25 -39.27 4.91
C GLN A 295 35.91 -38.24 5.84
N ALA A 296 37.25 -38.24 5.93
CA ALA A 296 37.99 -37.22 6.69
C ALA A 296 37.70 -35.80 6.16
N LYS A 297 37.74 -35.60 4.82
CA LYS A 297 37.42 -34.32 4.20
C LYS A 297 35.98 -33.86 4.42
N ILE A 298 35.00 -34.78 4.42
CA ILE A 298 33.60 -34.43 4.73
C ILE A 298 33.51 -33.89 6.15
N VAL A 299 34.13 -34.56 7.13
CA VAL A 299 34.18 -34.08 8.52
C VAL A 299 34.92 -32.74 8.65
N GLU A 300 36.02 -32.54 7.90
CA GLU A 300 36.70 -31.24 7.82
C GLU A 300 35.80 -30.13 7.23
N PHE A 301 35.01 -30.42 6.19
CA PHE A 301 34.06 -29.46 5.60
C PHE A 301 32.85 -29.17 6.50
N GLU A 302 32.34 -30.16 7.24
CA GLU A 302 31.25 -29.99 8.22
C GLU A 302 31.69 -29.19 9.45
N GLN A 303 32.96 -29.30 9.83
CA GLN A 303 33.57 -28.55 10.95
C GLN A 303 34.19 -27.21 10.52
N ALA A 304 34.34 -26.95 9.21
CA ALA A 304 34.91 -25.72 8.70
C ALA A 304 34.06 -24.49 9.08
N ASP A 305 34.74 -23.37 9.33
CA ASP A 305 34.13 -22.15 9.86
C ASP A 305 32.95 -21.59 9.04
N ALA A 306 32.76 -22.00 7.78
CA ALA A 306 31.66 -21.54 6.94
C ALA A 306 30.26 -21.76 7.56
N VAL A 307 29.99 -22.94 8.15
CA VAL A 307 28.68 -23.24 8.78
C VAL A 307 28.48 -22.42 10.07
N LYS A 308 29.57 -22.14 10.77
CA LYS A 308 29.58 -21.35 12.00
C LYS A 308 29.42 -19.86 11.71
N GLN A 309 30.20 -19.33 10.78
CA GLN A 309 30.07 -17.97 10.24
C GLN A 309 28.68 -17.72 9.66
N ALA A 310 28.07 -18.69 8.97
CA ALA A 310 26.69 -18.55 8.48
C ALA A 310 25.69 -18.32 9.63
N LYS A 311 25.81 -19.06 10.74
CA LYS A 311 24.96 -18.88 11.94
C LYS A 311 25.27 -17.57 12.68
N ASP A 312 26.55 -17.22 12.83
CA ASP A 312 26.97 -15.98 13.47
C ASP A 312 26.51 -14.74 12.66
N LEU A 313 26.57 -14.81 11.32
CA LEU A 313 26.01 -13.81 10.42
C LEU A 313 24.48 -13.78 10.46
N GLN A 314 23.80 -14.93 10.52
CA GLN A 314 22.34 -14.99 10.66
C GLN A 314 21.86 -14.32 11.97
N ALA A 315 22.53 -14.58 13.09
CA ALA A 315 22.25 -13.91 14.37
C ALA A 315 22.54 -12.39 14.31
N LYS A 316 23.59 -11.99 13.58
CA LYS A 316 23.94 -10.58 13.36
C LYS A 316 22.96 -9.86 12.44
N VAL A 317 22.39 -10.54 11.45
CA VAL A 317 21.29 -10.02 10.61
C VAL A 317 19.99 -9.91 11.42
N GLY A 318 19.68 -10.89 12.27
CA GLY A 318 18.53 -10.82 13.17
C GLY A 318 18.58 -9.58 14.07
N SER A 319 19.65 -9.42 14.84
CA SER A 319 19.84 -8.27 15.73
C SER A 319 19.93 -6.91 15.00
N LEU A 320 20.38 -6.88 13.75
CA LEU A 320 20.30 -5.69 12.90
C LEU A 320 18.86 -5.39 12.45
N ASN A 321 18.06 -6.40 12.11
CA ASN A 321 16.64 -6.22 11.80
C ASN A 321 15.84 -5.74 13.02
N ASP A 322 16.11 -6.28 14.21
CA ASP A 322 15.50 -5.79 15.47
C ASP A 322 15.86 -4.30 15.70
N THR A 323 17.12 -3.94 15.46
CA THR A 323 17.60 -2.54 15.55
C THR A 323 16.98 -1.63 14.48
N ILE A 324 16.60 -2.16 13.31
CA ILE A 324 15.89 -1.41 12.27
C ILE A 324 14.43 -1.20 12.69
N LEU A 325 13.76 -2.25 13.19
CA LEU A 325 12.37 -2.16 13.66
C LEU A 325 12.20 -1.13 14.79
N ASP A 326 13.10 -1.12 15.77
CA ASP A 326 13.13 -0.09 16.83
C ASP A 326 13.32 1.34 16.28
N ARG A 327 14.10 1.49 15.20
CA ARG A 327 14.30 2.79 14.54
C ARG A 327 13.10 3.23 13.73
N ASP A 328 12.45 2.32 13.02
CA ASP A 328 11.24 2.63 12.23
C ASP A 328 10.08 3.00 13.17
N ASN A 329 9.92 2.27 14.28
CA ASN A 329 9.02 2.64 15.37
C ASN A 329 9.33 4.07 15.90
N ARG A 330 10.60 4.36 16.18
CA ARG A 330 11.02 5.68 16.69
C ARG A 330 10.86 6.81 15.65
N ILE A 331 11.01 6.52 14.36
CA ILE A 331 10.71 7.46 13.27
C ILE A 331 9.21 7.77 13.27
N HIS A 332 8.35 6.76 13.46
CA HIS A 332 6.91 6.96 13.49
C HIS A 332 6.45 7.80 14.71
N GLU A 333 7.00 7.54 15.90
CA GLU A 333 6.77 8.40 17.08
C GLU A 333 7.18 9.86 16.83
N LEU A 334 8.32 10.08 16.16
CA LEU A 334 8.81 11.42 15.83
C LEU A 334 7.95 12.11 14.76
N GLN A 335 7.39 11.36 13.79
CA GLN A 335 6.42 11.88 12.82
C GLN A 335 5.15 12.37 13.53
N GLN A 336 4.52 11.52 14.36
CA GLN A 336 3.34 11.90 15.14
C GLN A 336 3.59 13.13 16.04
N THR A 337 4.79 13.23 16.62
CA THR A 337 5.22 14.41 17.40
C THR A 337 5.34 15.66 16.52
N CYS A 338 5.93 15.55 15.33
CA CYS A 338 6.05 16.67 14.40
C CYS A 338 4.69 17.17 13.88
N ASP A 339 3.75 16.27 13.62
CA ASP A 339 2.41 16.64 13.15
C ASP A 339 1.57 17.28 14.25
N SER A 340 1.64 16.76 15.48
CA SER A 340 1.05 17.41 16.67
C SER A 340 1.57 18.85 16.86
N LEU A 341 2.88 19.05 16.69
CA LEU A 341 3.50 20.38 16.78
C LEU A 341 3.12 21.30 15.59
N ARG A 342 2.82 20.76 14.41
CA ARG A 342 2.29 21.55 13.28
C ARG A 342 0.89 22.07 13.57
N GLU A 343 0.02 21.22 14.12
CA GLU A 343 -1.34 21.60 14.52
C GLU A 343 -1.32 22.67 15.62
N GLU A 344 -0.48 22.50 16.66
CA GLU A 344 -0.32 23.52 17.72
C GLU A 344 0.16 24.86 17.15
N ASN A 345 1.18 24.86 16.27
CA ASN A 345 1.66 26.09 15.65
C ASN A 345 0.61 26.76 14.75
N ALA A 346 -0.22 25.99 14.03
CA ALA A 346 -1.32 26.53 13.24
C ALA A 346 -2.41 27.19 14.12
N ALA A 347 -2.77 26.54 15.24
CA ALA A 347 -3.72 27.09 16.21
C ALA A 347 -3.18 28.37 16.89
N LEU A 348 -1.88 28.40 17.22
CA LEU A 348 -1.21 29.59 17.76
C LEU A 348 -1.16 30.73 16.74
N ALA A 349 -0.88 30.46 15.47
CA ALA A 349 -0.88 31.48 14.41
C ALA A 349 -2.25 32.16 14.23
N LEU A 350 -3.33 31.36 14.19
CA LEU A 350 -4.70 31.89 14.15
C LEU A 350 -5.04 32.73 15.39
N ARG A 351 -4.56 32.32 16.56
CA ARG A 351 -4.75 33.08 17.82
C ARG A 351 -3.98 34.40 17.83
N VAL A 352 -2.77 34.45 17.28
CA VAL A 352 -2.01 35.70 17.09
C VAL A 352 -2.75 36.63 16.12
N GLN A 353 -3.23 36.10 14.99
CA GLN A 353 -4.00 36.88 14.01
C GLN A 353 -5.27 37.51 14.62
N GLY A 354 -5.98 36.77 15.50
CA GLY A 354 -7.11 37.30 16.26
C GLY A 354 -6.72 38.44 17.21
N LEU A 355 -5.64 38.26 17.98
CA LEU A 355 -5.12 39.27 18.90
C LEU A 355 -4.60 40.54 18.18
N GLU A 356 -4.03 40.40 16.97
CA GLU A 356 -3.70 41.56 16.13
C GLU A 356 -4.94 42.33 15.66
N GLY A 357 -6.07 41.64 15.47
CA GLY A 357 -7.39 42.26 15.26
C GLY A 357 -7.83 43.06 16.49
N ASP A 358 -7.91 42.41 17.64
CA ASP A 358 -8.27 43.03 18.93
C ASP A 358 -7.43 44.28 19.24
N VAL A 359 -6.14 44.28 18.90
CA VAL A 359 -5.23 45.42 19.12
C VAL A 359 -5.52 46.58 18.15
N LYS A 360 -5.81 46.28 16.87
CA LYS A 360 -6.21 47.31 15.88
C LYS A 360 -7.55 47.96 16.26
N ASP A 361 -8.52 47.15 16.67
CA ASP A 361 -9.82 47.65 17.11
C ASP A 361 -9.73 48.48 18.40
N LYS A 362 -8.88 48.08 19.36
CA LYS A 362 -8.57 48.91 20.54
C LYS A 362 -7.91 50.23 20.16
N GLY A 363 -6.96 50.23 19.23
CA GLY A 363 -6.36 51.46 18.71
C GLY A 363 -7.38 52.41 18.09
N ALA A 364 -8.28 51.88 17.25
CA ALA A 364 -9.37 52.65 16.65
C ALA A 364 -10.39 53.17 17.69
N VAL A 365 -10.60 52.45 18.81
CA VAL A 365 -11.40 52.93 19.95
C VAL A 365 -10.67 54.03 20.73
N GLU A 366 -9.35 53.92 20.92
CA GLU A 366 -8.54 54.94 21.60
C GLU A 366 -8.46 56.26 20.81
N GLU A 367 -8.33 56.19 19.47
CA GLU A 367 -8.40 57.38 18.60
C GLU A 367 -9.79 58.05 18.66
N ARG A 368 -10.87 57.26 18.64
CA ARG A 368 -12.25 57.78 18.80
C ARG A 368 -12.48 58.41 20.17
N LEU A 369 -11.90 57.82 21.23
CA LEU A 369 -12.00 58.36 22.59
C LEU A 369 -11.30 59.73 22.66
N LYS A 370 -10.07 59.84 22.16
CA LYS A 370 -9.32 61.11 22.10
C LYS A 370 -10.06 62.18 21.29
N ALA A 371 -10.67 61.81 20.16
CA ALA A 371 -11.50 62.73 19.39
C ALA A 371 -12.68 63.25 20.24
N ALA A 372 -13.45 62.35 20.87
CA ALA A 372 -14.57 62.71 21.74
C ALA A 372 -14.16 63.54 22.98
N GLU A 373 -12.97 63.29 23.54
CA GLU A 373 -12.39 64.12 24.60
C GLU A 373 -12.11 65.55 24.12
N THR A 374 -11.50 65.72 22.94
CA THR A 374 -11.26 67.06 22.37
C THR A 374 -12.55 67.80 21.97
N GLU A 375 -13.57 67.10 21.46
CA GLU A 375 -14.89 67.68 21.21
C GLU A 375 -15.58 68.11 22.51
N LEU A 376 -15.44 67.33 23.59
CA LEU A 376 -15.97 67.67 24.90
C LEU A 376 -15.27 68.89 25.53
N GLU A 377 -13.95 69.01 25.41
CA GLU A 377 -13.22 70.20 25.86
C GLU A 377 -13.67 71.46 25.10
N LEU A 378 -13.83 71.39 23.78
CA LEU A 378 -14.34 72.50 22.96
C LEU A 378 -15.78 72.86 23.34
N ALA A 379 -16.65 71.87 23.59
CA ALA A 379 -18.01 72.10 24.05
C ALA A 379 -18.06 72.76 25.45
N GLN A 380 -17.18 72.36 26.37
CA GLN A 380 -17.06 73.00 27.69
C GLN A 380 -16.56 74.45 27.60
N GLN A 381 -15.60 74.74 26.72
CA GLN A 381 -15.15 76.11 26.45
C GLN A 381 -16.26 76.97 25.85
N GLY A 382 -17.01 76.45 24.88
CA GLY A 382 -18.18 77.12 24.30
C GLY A 382 -19.28 77.39 25.32
N PHE A 383 -19.60 76.40 26.18
CA PHE A 383 -20.56 76.57 27.28
C PHE A 383 -20.11 77.65 28.27
N LYS A 384 -18.82 77.69 28.63
CA LYS A 384 -18.29 78.73 29.50
C LYS A 384 -18.43 80.12 28.86
N ALA A 385 -18.04 80.29 27.60
CA ALA A 385 -18.17 81.56 26.90
C ALA A 385 -19.63 82.04 26.83
N ALA A 386 -20.57 81.14 26.53
CA ALA A 386 -22.01 81.46 26.51
C ALA A 386 -22.56 81.79 27.91
N LYS A 387 -22.03 81.18 28.98
CA LYS A 387 -22.36 81.55 30.36
C LYS A 387 -21.84 82.95 30.71
N ASP A 388 -20.59 83.23 30.40
CA ASP A 388 -19.95 84.51 30.68
C ASP A 388 -20.62 85.67 29.88
N GLU A 389 -21.06 85.40 28.65
CA GLU A 389 -21.90 86.32 27.85
C GLU A 389 -23.29 86.55 28.48
N ASN A 390 -23.96 85.49 28.96
CA ASN A 390 -25.27 85.61 29.60
C ASN A 390 -25.20 86.39 30.93
N GLU A 391 -24.12 86.24 31.71
CA GLU A 391 -23.88 87.07 32.90
C GLU A 391 -23.67 88.55 32.53
N ALA A 392 -22.93 88.85 31.44
CA ALA A 392 -22.75 90.22 30.95
C ALA A 392 -24.03 90.83 30.33
N LEU A 393 -24.90 90.02 29.73
CA LEU A 393 -26.23 90.46 29.28
C LEU A 393 -27.15 90.74 30.47
N SER A 394 -27.09 89.90 31.52
CA SER A 394 -27.85 90.09 32.76
C SER A 394 -27.49 91.39 33.48
N THR A 395 -26.19 91.70 33.64
CA THR A 395 -25.77 93.00 34.21
C THR A 395 -26.26 94.17 33.35
N LYS A 396 -26.10 94.09 32.02
CA LYS A 396 -26.58 95.13 31.10
C LYS A 396 -28.10 95.34 31.15
N CYS A 397 -28.88 94.28 31.37
CA CYS A 397 -30.33 94.39 31.59
C CYS A 397 -30.65 95.12 32.89
N ASN A 398 -29.90 94.87 33.97
CA ASN A 398 -30.07 95.59 35.24
C ASN A 398 -29.67 97.08 35.10
N ASP A 399 -28.55 97.37 34.43
CA ASP A 399 -28.10 98.75 34.17
C ASP A 399 -29.16 99.55 33.38
N LEU A 400 -29.77 98.93 32.36
CA LEU A 400 -30.85 99.52 31.57
C LEU A 400 -32.14 99.69 32.39
N GLN A 401 -32.46 98.74 33.29
CA GLN A 401 -33.62 98.86 34.18
C GLN A 401 -33.44 100.01 35.20
N GLU A 402 -32.22 100.21 35.71
CA GLU A 402 -31.91 101.35 36.57
C GLU A 402 -32.01 102.68 35.79
N GLN A 403 -31.44 102.75 34.57
CA GLN A 403 -31.58 103.94 33.70
C GLN A 403 -33.04 104.26 33.38
N CYS A 404 -33.88 103.26 33.08
CA CYS A 404 -35.32 103.47 32.89
C CYS A 404 -35.97 104.04 34.15
N SER A 405 -35.60 103.55 35.34
CA SER A 405 -36.14 104.05 36.62
C SER A 405 -35.73 105.50 36.86
N GLN A 406 -34.44 105.82 36.69
CA GLN A 406 -33.90 107.18 36.83
C GLN A 406 -34.54 108.18 35.84
N LEU A 407 -34.79 107.75 34.60
CA LEU A 407 -35.51 108.55 33.61
C LEU A 407 -36.97 108.78 34.01
N GLN A 408 -37.63 107.76 34.56
CA GLN A 408 -39.03 107.86 35.02
C GLN A 408 -39.18 108.84 36.20
N ASP A 409 -38.27 108.80 37.18
CA ASP A 409 -38.20 109.79 38.28
C ASP A 409 -37.89 111.20 37.76
N THR A 410 -37.02 111.31 36.75
CA THR A 410 -36.68 112.59 36.10
C THR A 410 -37.91 113.17 35.37
N THR A 411 -38.67 112.34 34.65
CA THR A 411 -39.92 112.75 33.99
C THR A 411 -40.96 113.20 35.01
N ALA A 412 -41.20 112.44 36.09
CA ALA A 412 -42.13 112.85 37.15
C ALA A 412 -41.73 114.19 37.80
N THR A 413 -40.43 114.42 37.99
CA THR A 413 -39.89 115.70 38.49
C THR A 413 -40.14 116.85 37.49
N GLN A 414 -39.99 116.59 36.18
CA GLN A 414 -40.28 117.58 35.14
C GLN A 414 -41.78 117.89 35.02
N GLU A 415 -42.65 116.87 35.12
CA GLU A 415 -44.11 117.04 35.14
C GLU A 415 -44.56 117.88 36.35
N GLN A 416 -43.97 117.66 37.53
CA GLN A 416 -44.22 118.52 38.70
C GLN A 416 -43.76 119.97 38.44
N GLN A 417 -42.56 120.18 37.90
CA GLN A 417 -42.05 121.52 37.59
C GLN A 417 -42.91 122.25 36.56
N ILE A 418 -43.47 121.54 35.58
CA ILE A 418 -44.44 122.10 34.62
C ILE A 418 -45.72 122.51 35.34
N SER A 419 -46.30 121.65 36.19
CA SER A 419 -47.50 121.96 36.98
C SER A 419 -47.31 123.17 37.92
N GLU A 420 -46.13 123.30 38.55
CA GLU A 420 -45.76 124.47 39.33
C GLU A 420 -45.67 125.74 38.46
N LYS A 421 -45.10 125.66 37.26
CA LYS A 421 -44.98 126.80 36.33
C LYS A 421 -46.31 127.21 35.71
N ASP A 422 -47.20 126.27 35.41
CA ASP A 422 -48.56 126.57 34.96
C ASP A 422 -49.36 127.27 36.07
N SER A 423 -49.15 126.90 37.34
CA SER A 423 -49.71 127.61 38.49
C SER A 423 -49.14 129.03 38.67
N ASP A 424 -47.83 129.22 38.49
CA ASP A 424 -47.20 130.57 38.49
C ASP A 424 -47.79 131.44 37.37
N ILE A 425 -47.96 130.89 36.17
CA ILE A 425 -48.53 131.58 35.01
C ILE A 425 -49.98 131.98 35.28
N ALA A 426 -50.80 131.08 35.83
CA ALA A 426 -52.18 131.38 36.19
C ALA A 426 -52.28 132.51 37.24
N ALA A 427 -51.40 132.52 38.25
CA ALA A 427 -51.34 133.58 39.24
C ALA A 427 -50.93 134.94 38.63
N LEU A 428 -49.90 134.95 37.77
CA LEU A 428 -49.45 136.15 37.06
C LEU A 428 -50.53 136.70 36.11
N MET A 429 -51.30 135.83 35.43
CA MET A 429 -52.41 136.27 34.59
C MET A 429 -53.51 136.96 35.39
N ALA A 430 -53.87 136.44 36.57
CA ALA A 430 -54.84 137.07 37.47
C ALA A 430 -54.33 138.41 38.05
N GLU A 431 -53.03 138.53 38.34
CA GLU A 431 -52.43 139.80 38.77
C GLU A 431 -52.43 140.85 37.64
N ILE A 432 -52.14 140.44 36.40
CA ILE A 432 -52.25 141.31 35.20
C ILE A 432 -53.69 141.77 34.98
N GLU A 433 -54.67 140.88 35.10
CA GLU A 433 -56.10 141.22 34.97
C GLU A 433 -56.52 142.28 36.00
N LYS A 434 -56.18 142.07 37.28
CA LYS A 434 -56.41 143.04 38.36
C LYS A 434 -55.70 144.38 38.14
N LEU A 435 -54.46 144.38 37.63
CA LEU A 435 -53.73 145.61 37.33
C LEU A 435 -54.36 146.40 36.17
N ASN A 436 -54.99 145.73 35.21
CA ASN A 436 -55.77 146.38 34.16
C ASN A 436 -57.04 147.03 34.71
N GLU A 437 -57.77 146.36 35.62
CA GLU A 437 -58.94 146.95 36.31
C GLU A 437 -58.55 148.22 37.11
N GLU A 438 -57.42 148.18 37.82
CA GLU A 438 -56.88 149.35 38.54
C GLU A 438 -56.46 150.49 37.60
N ALA A 439 -55.89 150.16 36.43
CA ALA A 439 -55.55 151.15 35.40
C ALA A 439 -56.79 151.81 34.79
N ASP A 440 -57.82 151.05 34.43
CA ASP A 440 -59.08 151.58 33.90
C ASP A 440 -59.81 152.43 34.94
N ALA A 441 -59.79 152.03 36.22
CA ALA A 441 -60.31 152.85 37.33
C ALA A 441 -59.57 154.19 37.45
N HIS A 442 -58.24 154.20 37.29
CA HIS A 442 -57.47 155.45 37.27
C HIS A 442 -57.74 156.31 36.03
N ILE A 443 -57.99 155.73 34.86
CA ILE A 443 -58.40 156.45 33.65
C ILE A 443 -59.78 157.11 33.85
N ALA A 444 -60.73 156.41 34.48
CA ALA A 444 -62.03 156.96 34.86
C ALA A 444 -61.92 158.10 35.88
N GLN A 445 -61.08 157.96 36.91
CA GLN A 445 -60.80 159.05 37.87
C GLN A 445 -60.18 160.28 37.18
N LYS A 446 -59.19 160.07 36.30
CA LYS A 446 -58.49 161.15 35.60
C LYS A 446 -59.43 161.94 34.68
N THR A 447 -60.30 161.26 33.94
CA THR A 447 -61.26 161.91 33.04
C THR A 447 -62.33 162.73 33.77
N GLU A 448 -62.82 162.27 34.93
CA GLU A 448 -63.70 163.08 35.78
C GLU A 448 -62.96 164.28 36.42
N LEU A 449 -61.70 164.10 36.83
CA LEU A 449 -60.88 165.19 37.38
C LEU A 449 -60.60 166.28 36.33
N GLU A 450 -60.34 165.89 35.07
CA GLU A 450 -60.25 166.81 33.93
C GLU A 450 -61.57 167.55 33.66
N ARG A 451 -62.72 166.86 33.78
CA ARG A 451 -64.06 167.46 33.68
C ARG A 451 -64.31 168.50 34.79
N LEU A 452 -63.92 168.19 36.02
CA LEU A 452 -64.02 169.11 37.17
C LEU A 452 -63.08 170.32 37.02
N GLN A 453 -61.87 170.15 36.48
CA GLN A 453 -60.98 171.29 36.18
C GLN A 453 -61.55 172.20 35.09
N ALA A 454 -62.20 171.66 34.06
CA ALA A 454 -62.88 172.46 33.04
C ALA A 454 -64.01 173.30 33.66
N LEU A 455 -64.82 172.70 34.54
CA LEU A 455 -65.87 173.41 35.29
C LEU A 455 -65.31 174.50 36.22
N SER A 456 -64.19 174.28 36.91
CA SER A 456 -63.55 175.34 37.72
C SER A 456 -63.10 176.49 36.83
N LYS A 457 -62.38 176.23 35.74
CA LYS A 457 -61.92 177.28 34.80
C LYS A 457 -63.08 178.10 34.25
N GLN A 458 -64.24 177.48 33.99
CA GLN A 458 -65.46 178.17 33.59
C GLN A 458 -66.03 179.05 34.71
N ARG A 459 -66.13 178.52 35.95
CA ARG A 459 -66.53 179.29 37.14
C ARG A 459 -65.63 180.51 37.35
N ASP A 460 -64.32 180.30 37.32
CA ASP A 460 -63.30 181.31 37.64
C ASP A 460 -63.30 182.42 36.58
N LYS A 461 -63.55 182.09 35.30
CA LYS A 461 -63.83 183.07 34.24
C LYS A 461 -65.09 183.92 34.55
N THR A 462 -66.20 183.29 34.96
CA THR A 462 -67.43 184.04 35.31
C THR A 462 -67.32 184.84 36.61
N LEU A 463 -66.39 184.50 37.50
CA LEU A 463 -66.04 185.31 38.67
C LEU A 463 -65.24 186.54 38.27
N ALA A 464 -64.19 186.39 37.45
CA ALA A 464 -63.40 187.51 36.94
C ALA A 464 -64.26 188.50 36.12
N GLU A 465 -65.22 188.01 35.33
CA GLU A 465 -66.19 188.84 34.60
C GLU A 465 -67.11 189.65 35.55
N ARG A 466 -67.44 189.11 36.73
CA ARG A 466 -68.17 189.83 37.78
C ARG A 466 -67.30 190.84 38.52
N GLU A 467 -66.06 190.50 38.84
CA GLU A 467 -65.12 191.40 39.53
C GLU A 467 -64.81 192.63 38.67
N ALA A 468 -64.53 192.45 37.39
CA ALA A 468 -64.32 193.55 36.44
C ALA A 468 -65.55 194.47 36.31
N PHE A 469 -66.77 193.92 36.41
CA PHE A 469 -68.01 194.69 36.44
C PHE A 469 -68.15 195.51 37.73
N CYS A 470 -67.82 194.93 38.89
CA CYS A 470 -67.80 195.63 40.18
C CYS A 470 -66.77 196.77 40.20
N ASP A 471 -65.54 196.54 39.73
CA ASP A 471 -64.50 197.57 39.65
C ASP A 471 -64.90 198.73 38.71
N GLN A 472 -65.60 198.43 37.62
CA GLN A 472 -66.12 199.46 36.72
C GLN A 472 -67.16 200.37 37.42
N ILE A 473 -67.99 199.82 38.31
CA ILE A 473 -68.92 200.59 39.15
C ILE A 473 -68.16 201.43 40.18
N VAL A 474 -67.21 200.83 40.91
CA VAL A 474 -66.39 201.52 41.92
C VAL A 474 -65.57 202.67 41.31
N SER A 475 -65.04 202.49 40.11
CA SER A 475 -64.29 203.51 39.39
C SER A 475 -65.16 204.74 39.06
N ARG A 476 -66.35 204.52 38.46
CA ARG A 476 -67.32 205.60 38.20
C ARG A 476 -67.67 206.37 39.48
N PHE A 477 -67.90 205.67 40.59
CA PHE A 477 -68.24 206.29 41.87
C PHE A 477 -67.08 207.12 42.47
N LYS A 478 -65.82 206.73 42.24
CA LYS A 478 -64.63 207.49 42.66
C LYS A 478 -64.45 208.78 41.86
N ASP A 479 -64.73 208.77 40.55
CA ASP A 479 -64.63 209.98 39.73
C ASP A 479 -65.82 210.94 39.96
N GLU A 480 -67.01 210.42 40.26
CA GLU A 480 -68.16 211.17 40.79
C GLU A 480 -67.79 211.92 42.08
N GLN A 481 -67.10 211.25 43.01
CA GLN A 481 -66.58 211.83 44.25
C GLN A 481 -65.51 212.91 44.00
N LYS A 482 -64.57 212.69 43.06
CA LYS A 482 -63.56 213.70 42.70
C LYS A 482 -64.19 214.97 42.14
N ARG A 483 -65.17 214.84 41.23
CA ARG A 483 -65.90 216.00 40.66
C ARG A 483 -66.55 216.85 41.75
N ARG A 484 -67.20 216.23 42.73
CA ARG A 484 -67.82 216.94 43.87
C ARG A 484 -66.80 217.72 44.71
N ARG A 485 -65.62 217.14 44.97
CA ARG A 485 -64.54 217.83 45.73
C ARG A 485 -63.89 218.96 44.93
N ALA A 486 -63.65 218.76 43.64
CA ALA A 486 -63.12 219.82 42.77
C ALA A 486 -64.08 221.03 42.69
N LEU A 487 -65.39 220.79 42.67
CA LEU A 487 -66.40 221.85 42.72
C LEU A 487 -66.41 222.60 44.06
N HIS A 488 -66.20 221.90 45.17
CA HIS A 488 -66.17 222.49 46.51
C HIS A 488 -64.98 223.46 46.68
N ASN A 489 -63.80 223.06 46.23
CA ASN A 489 -62.58 223.89 46.28
C ASN A 489 -62.63 225.13 45.36
N GLN A 490 -63.64 225.27 44.49
CA GLN A 490 -63.87 226.47 43.66
C GLN A 490 -64.82 227.49 44.31
N LEU A 491 -65.30 227.23 45.53
CA LEU A 491 -66.24 228.11 46.27
C LEU A 491 -65.63 228.74 47.53
N GLU A 492 -64.32 228.56 47.76
CA GLU A 492 -63.55 229.18 48.86
C GLU A 492 -62.48 230.17 48.33
N HIS A 493 -62.74 230.74 47.15
CA HIS A 493 -62.03 231.87 46.52
C HIS A 493 -63.04 232.95 46.13
#